data_AF-A0A2H1WH89-F1
#
_entry.id   AF-A0A2H1WH89-F1
#
_cell.length_a   1.000
_cell.length_b   1.000
_cell.length_c   1.000
_cell.angle_alpha   90.00
_cell.angle_beta   90.00
_cell.angle_gamma   90.00
#
_symmetry.space_group_name_H-M   'P 1'
#
loop_
_entity.id
_entity.type
_entity.pdbx_description
1 polymer ?
#
loop_
_entity_poly.entity_id
_entity_poly.type
_entity_poly.pdbx_seq_one_letter_code
_entity_poly.pdbx_strand_id
1 'polypeptide(L)' 'MDYDFSNKVVLVTGASSGIGESTALLFAKLGAKLSLVGRNEANLRAVAAECEKQKGVKPL' A
#
# COMPACT_ATOMS: atom_id res chain seq x y z
N MET A 1 -11.29 -13.99 -9.27
CA MET A 1 -11.67 -12.70 -9.88
C MET A 1 -10.41 -11.86 -9.88
N ASP A 2 -9.91 -11.52 -11.06
CA ASP A 2 -8.77 -10.62 -11.20
C ASP A 2 -9.29 -9.18 -11.22
N TYR A 3 -8.95 -8.42 -10.18
CA TYR A 3 -9.29 -7.01 -10.08
C TYR A 3 -8.11 -6.17 -10.55
N ASP A 4 -8.34 -5.16 -11.38
CA ASP A 4 -7.32 -4.20 -11.80
C ASP A 4 -7.57 -2.84 -11.15
N PHE A 5 -6.60 -2.37 -10.37
CA PHE A 5 -6.62 -1.06 -9.71
C PHE A 5 -5.60 -0.09 -10.32
N SER A 6 -5.04 -0.42 -11.48
CA SER A 6 -4.20 0.50 -12.23
C SER A 6 -4.91 1.85 -12.43
N ASN A 7 -4.16 2.94 -12.23
CA ASN A 7 -4.67 4.33 -12.28
C ASN A 7 -5.71 4.72 -11.21
N LYS A 8 -6.01 3.85 -10.23
CA LYS A 8 -6.81 4.22 -9.05
C LYS A 8 -5.92 4.68 -7.92
N VAL A 9 -6.43 5.60 -7.10
CA VAL A 9 -5.79 6.05 -5.86
C VAL A 9 -6.53 5.41 -4.68
N VAL A 10 -5.78 4.80 -3.76
CA VAL A 10 -6.32 4.18 -2.54
C VAL A 10 -5.63 4.78 -1.32
N LEU A 11 -6.42 5.34 -0.40
CA LEU A 11 -5.97 5.78 0.92
C LEU A 11 -6.17 4.64 1.92
N VAL A 12 -5.09 4.20 2.57
CA VAL A 12 -5.14 3.18 3.62
C VAL A 12 -4.76 3.79 4.96
N THR A 13 -5.72 3.89 5.86
CA THR A 13 -5.48 4.31 7.26
C THR A 13 -5.12 3.11 8.13
N GLY A 14 -4.23 3.30 9.11
CA GLY A 14 -3.73 2.20 9.93
C GLY A 14 -2.83 1.24 9.14
N ALA A 15 -2.15 1.75 8.11
CA ALA A 15 -1.37 0.93 7.18
C ALA A 15 -0.06 0.35 7.75
N SER A 16 0.33 0.75 8.96
CA SER A 16 1.64 0.40 9.53
C SER A 16 1.74 -1.04 10.06
N SER A 17 0.67 -1.83 10.07
CA SER A 17 0.70 -3.23 10.52
C SER A 17 -0.61 -3.97 10.25
N GLY A 18 -0.57 -5.31 10.29
CA GLY A 18 -1.76 -6.15 10.42
C GLY A 18 -2.68 -6.08 9.21
N ILE A 19 -3.96 -5.78 9.43
CA ILE A 19 -4.95 -5.69 8.34
C ILE A 19 -4.60 -4.55 7.38
N GLY A 20 -4.29 -3.35 7.89
CA GLY A 20 -3.98 -2.20 7.04
C GLY A 20 -2.74 -2.43 6.16
N GLU A 21 -1.71 -3.09 6.71
CA GLU A 21 -0.54 -3.51 5.94
C GLU A 21 -0.92 -4.51 4.83
N SER A 22 -1.67 -5.56 5.19
CA SER A 22 -2.11 -6.57 4.22
C SER A 22 -2.97 -5.97 3.12
N THR A 23 -3.83 -5.01 3.46
CA THR A 23 -4.65 -4.24 2.51
C THR A 23 -3.78 -3.39 1.58
N ALA A 24 -2.79 -2.67 2.11
CA ALA A 24 -1.86 -1.88 1.30
C ALA A 24 -1.09 -2.77 0.31
N LEU A 25 -0.55 -3.90 0.78
CA LEU A 25 0.19 -4.85 -0.06
C LEU A 25 -0.69 -5.46 -1.16
N LEU A 26 -1.95 -5.77 -0.85
CA LEU A 26 -2.90 -6.26 -1.86
C LEU A 26 -3.11 -5.20 -2.95
N PHE A 27 -3.45 -3.97 -2.58
CA PHE A 27 -3.68 -2.92 -3.57
C PHE A 27 -2.42 -2.55 -4.37
N ALA A 28 -1.23 -2.64 -3.77
CA ALA A 28 0.04 -2.51 -4.48
C ALA A 28 0.19 -3.59 -5.57
N LYS A 29 -0.11 -4.85 -5.26
CA LYS A 29 -0.12 -5.96 -6.25
C LYS A 29 -1.12 -5.74 -7.38
N LEU A 30 -2.27 -5.12 -7.08
CA LEU A 30 -3.31 -4.78 -8.05
C LEU A 30 -3.00 -3.50 -8.86
N GLY A 31 -1.86 -2.83 -8.64
CA GLY A 31 -1.42 -1.67 -9.42
C GLY A 31 -1.94 -0.31 -8.97
N ALA A 32 -2.52 -0.23 -7.77
CA ALA A 32 -3.02 1.04 -7.23
C ALA A 32 -1.89 2.03 -6.90
N LYS A 33 -2.19 3.32 -6.97
CA LYS A 33 -1.40 4.38 -6.33
C LYS A 33 -1.85 4.49 -4.87
N LEU A 34 -0.93 4.38 -3.92
CA LEU A 34 -1.27 4.28 -2.50
C LEU A 34 -0.93 5.57 -1.76
N SER A 35 -1.80 5.98 -0.84
CA SER A 35 -1.46 6.90 0.24
C SER A 35 -1.61 6.14 1.56
N LEU A 36 -0.54 6.08 2.36
CA LEU A 36 -0.49 5.26 3.57
C LEU A 36 -0.44 6.15 4.81
N VAL A 37 -1.31 5.89 5.77
CA VAL A 37 -1.40 6.66 7.02
C VAL A 37 -1.22 5.75 8.23
N GLY A 38 -0.32 6.13 9.13
CA GLY A 38 -0.06 5.44 10.39
C GLY A 38 0.76 6.30 11.36
N ARG A 39 0.74 5.96 12.65
CA ARG A 39 1.45 6.71 13.70
C ARG A 39 2.90 6.27 13.89
N ASN A 40 3.21 5.00 13.58
CA ASN A 40 4.56 4.47 13.66
C ASN A 40 5.24 4.65 12.30
N GLU A 41 6.09 5.66 12.19
CA GLU A 41 6.78 6.02 10.94
C GLU A 41 7.71 4.91 10.44
N ALA A 42 8.45 4.26 11.34
CA ALA A 42 9.40 3.20 10.96
C ALA A 42 8.66 2.03 10.29
N ASN A 43 7.58 1.57 10.90
CA ASN A 43 6.76 0.51 10.31
C ASN A 43 6.08 0.99 9.02
N LEU A 44 5.56 2.22 8.98
CA LEU A 44 4.91 2.77 7.79
C LEU A 44 5.88 2.83 6.60
N ARG A 45 7.13 3.23 6.83
CA ARG A 45 8.19 3.24 5.81
C ARG A 45 8.54 1.83 5.34
N ALA A 46 8.59 0.85 6.25
CA ALA A 46 8.82 -0.55 5.88
C ALA A 46 7.69 -1.08 4.97
N VAL A 47 6.43 -0.81 5.32
CA VAL A 47 5.27 -1.19 4.49
C VAL A 47 5.29 -0.48 3.13
N ALA A 48 5.62 0.82 3.09
CA ALA A 48 5.76 1.57 1.84
C ALA A 48 6.83 0.96 0.92
N ALA A 49 8.00 0.61 1.46
CA ALA A 49 9.06 -0.05 0.72
C ALA A 49 8.63 -1.44 0.20
N GLU A 50 7.84 -2.18 0.98
CA GLU A 50 7.32 -3.48 0.54
C GLU A 50 6.22 -3.34 -0.53
N CYS A 51 5.43 -2.27 -0.49
CA CYS A 51 4.48 -1.93 -1.56
C CYS A 51 5.21 -1.60 -2.87
N GLU A 52 6.31 -0.84 -2.80
CA GLU A 52 7.15 -0.49 -3.97
C GLU A 52 7.66 -1.74 -4.69
N LYS A 53 8.05 -2.79 -3.96
CA LYS A 53 8.55 -4.05 -4.54
C LYS A 53 7.50 -4.85 -5.32
N GLN A 54 6.20 -4.60 -5.12
CA GLN A 54 5.15 -5.42 -5.75
C GLN A 54 5.06 -5.20 -7.27
N LYS A 55 4.75 -3.96 -7.69
CA LYS A 55 4.64 -3.58 -9.11
C LYS A 55 5.37 -2.27 -9.44
N GLY A 56 6.22 -1.77 -8.54
CA GLY A 56 7.05 -0.58 -8.79
C GLY A 56 6.32 0.76 -8.64
N VAL A 57 5.08 0.78 -8.15
CA VAL A 57 4.36 2.04 -7.89
C VAL A 57 4.72 2.53 -6.49
N LYS A 58 5.50 3.61 -6.43
CA LYS A 58 5.82 4.30 -5.18
C LYS A 58 4.56 4.92 -4.55
N PRO A 59 4.28 4.67 -3.26
CA PRO A 59 3.24 5.40 -2.54
C PRO A 59 3.44 6.92 -2.62
N LEU A 60 2.32 7.64 -2.74
CA LEU A 60 2.23 9.09 -2.88
C LEU A 60 2.72 9.84 -1.63
#